data_AF-A0A7J9W1W1-F1
#
_entry.id   AF-A0A7J9W1W1-F1
#
_cell.length_a   1.000
_cell.length_b   1.000
_cell.length_c   1.000
_cell.angle_alpha   90.00
_cell.angle_beta   90.00
_cell.angle_gamma   90.00
#
_symmetry.space_group_name_H-M   'P 1'
#
loop_
_entity.id
_entity.type
_entity.pdbx_description
1 polymer ?
#
loop_
_entity_poly.entity_id
_entity_poly.type
_entity_poly.pdbx_seq_one_letter_code
_entity_poly.pdbx_strand_id
1 'polypeptide(L)'
;MSAERARLQELADQALRDIVDLDRQVADGELPEATAGVLRDRYETTAARALAALETVEEPVLGAATAKPRRSRARVAAYALAGIAAVVAAAVLLPLSVVDRPTGGFVTGNEIGASAAPPPTQPPLEALWVRANIQLHGLDDPAGALATLDRMRRRDDLTPTLAQQVDELAAVARQRQDGPGP
;
A
#
# COMPACT_ATOMS: atom_id res chain seq x y z
N MET A 1 19.92 23.86 7.94
CA MET A 1 19.42 22.61 8.56
C MET A 1 19.55 22.75 10.07
N SER A 2 18.45 22.78 10.81
CA SER A 2 18.50 22.80 12.28
C SER A 2 18.86 21.40 12.81
N ALA A 3 19.64 21.33 13.90
CA ALA A 3 20.07 20.05 14.47
C ALA A 3 18.89 19.16 14.88
N GLU A 4 17.77 19.77 15.29
CA GLU A 4 16.54 19.06 15.62
C GLU A 4 15.88 18.45 14.39
N ARG A 5 15.79 19.18 13.28
CA ARG A 5 15.27 18.67 12.02
C ARG A 5 16.09 17.48 11.52
N ALA A 6 17.43 17.58 11.59
CA ALA A 6 18.31 16.49 11.18
C ALA A 6 18.06 15.21 11.99
N ARG A 7 17.89 15.32 13.32
CA ARG A 7 17.59 14.18 14.19
C ARG A 7 16.22 13.57 13.90
N LEU A 8 15.20 14.40 13.69
CA LEU A 8 13.86 13.93 13.35
C LEU A 8 13.83 13.21 12.00
N GLN A 9 14.59 13.71 11.02
CA GLN A 9 14.74 13.08 9.72
C GLN A 9 15.48 11.74 9.82
N GLU A 10 16.60 11.69 10.54
CA GLU A 10 17.32 10.45 10.80
C GLU A 10 16.45 9.40 11.50
N LEU A 11 15.62 9.82 12.45
CA LEU A 11 14.70 8.94 13.17
C LEU A 11 13.58 8.41 12.28
N ALA A 12 13.04 9.23 11.36
CA ALA A 12 12.09 8.78 10.35
C ALA A 12 12.74 7.77 9.40
N ASP A 13 13.92 8.07 8.88
CA ASP A 13 14.66 7.23 7.93
C ASP A 13 15.10 5.90 8.56
N GLN A 14 15.41 5.90 9.86
CA GLN A 14 15.70 4.68 10.59
C GLN A 14 14.45 3.80 10.74
N ALA A 15 13.33 4.38 11.19
CA ALA A 15 12.08 3.63 11.38
C ALA A 15 11.57 3.03 10.06
N LEU A 16 11.72 3.74 8.93
CA LEU A 16 11.36 3.22 7.61
C LEU A 16 12.25 2.04 7.17
N ARG A 17 13.56 2.11 7.45
CA ARG A 17 14.48 0.99 7.19
C ARG A 17 14.13 -0.23 8.04
N ASP A 18 13.82 -0.02 9.31
CA ASP A 18 13.46 -1.09 10.24
C ASP A 18 12.19 -1.84 9.78
N ILE A 19 11.21 -1.14 9.20
CA ILE A 19 10.00 -1.77 8.62
C ILE A 19 10.37 -2.67 7.44
N VAL A 20 11.22 -2.20 6.52
CA VAL A 20 11.67 -3.00 5.36
C VAL A 20 12.47 -4.23 5.81
N ASP A 21 13.32 -4.06 6.82
CA ASP A 21 14.09 -5.17 7.37
C ASP A 21 13.20 -6.20 8.09
N LEU A 22 12.16 -5.73 8.79
CA LEU A 22 11.15 -6.58 9.42
C LEU A 22 10.36 -7.40 8.38
N ASP A 23 9.96 -6.79 7.26
CA ASP A 23 9.27 -7.49 6.17
C ASP A 23 10.14 -8.59 5.55
N ARG A 24 11.45 -8.35 5.43
CA ARG A 24 12.40 -9.37 4.98
C ARG A 24 12.50 -10.54 5.96
N GLN A 25 12.61 -10.26 7.26
CA GLN A 25 12.68 -11.30 8.30
C GLN A 25 11.42 -12.19 8.32
N VAL A 26 10.26 -11.61 8.05
CA VAL A 26 9.00 -12.36 7.89
C VAL A 26 9.05 -13.25 6.65
N ALA A 27 9.47 -12.71 5.51
CA ALA A 27 9.56 -13.45 4.25
C ALA A 27 10.55 -14.63 4.34
N ASP A 28 11.67 -14.44 5.04
CA ASP A 28 12.68 -15.45 5.30
C ASP A 28 12.26 -16.46 6.39
N GLY A 29 11.11 -16.24 7.04
CA GLY A 29 10.57 -17.09 8.10
C GLY A 29 11.32 -16.97 9.44
N GLU A 30 12.20 -15.97 9.59
CA GLU A 30 12.94 -15.68 10.82
C GLU A 30 12.03 -15.12 11.93
N LEU A 31 10.94 -14.45 11.55
CA LEU A 31 9.98 -13.86 12.49
C LEU A 31 8.53 -14.24 12.14
N PRO A 32 7.70 -14.68 13.12
CA PRO A 32 6.27 -14.90 12.91
C PRO A 32 5.52 -13.61 12.58
N GLU A 33 4.56 -13.67 11.65
CA GLU A 33 3.73 -12.52 11.22
C GLU A 33 3.05 -11.81 12.40
N ALA A 34 2.54 -12.56 13.38
CA ALA A 34 1.88 -11.98 14.55
C ALA A 34 2.82 -11.11 15.40
N THR A 35 4.10 -11.51 15.52
CA THR A 35 5.12 -10.72 16.23
C THR A 35 5.56 -9.53 15.39
N ALA A 36 5.70 -9.74 14.08
CA ALA A 36 6.03 -8.67 13.13
C ALA A 36 4.97 -7.57 13.14
N GLY A 37 3.67 -7.92 13.19
CA GLY A 37 2.59 -6.93 13.26
C GLY A 37 2.74 -5.95 14.43
N VAL A 38 3.04 -6.45 15.63
CA VAL A 38 3.23 -5.60 16.81
C VAL A 38 4.44 -4.67 16.67
N LEU A 39 5.53 -5.16 16.06
CA LEU A 39 6.73 -4.35 15.81
C LEU A 39 6.49 -3.32 14.70
N ARG A 40 5.80 -3.70 13.63
CA ARG A 40 5.43 -2.84 12.50
C ARG A 40 4.60 -1.65 12.98
N ASP A 41 3.55 -1.89 13.77
CA ASP A 41 2.71 -0.84 14.35
C ASP A 41 3.53 0.21 15.13
N ARG A 42 4.55 -0.25 15.87
CA ARG A 42 5.42 0.62 16.66
C ARG A 42 6.35 1.45 15.78
N TYR A 43 6.95 0.85 14.75
CA TYR A 43 7.82 1.57 13.83
C TYR A 43 7.04 2.57 12.99
N GLU A 44 5.85 2.20 12.51
CA GLU A 44 4.94 3.10 11.80
C GLU A 44 4.54 4.30 12.64
N THR A 45 4.14 4.07 13.90
CA THR A 45 3.83 5.15 14.84
C THR A 45 5.03 6.08 15.06
N THR A 46 6.23 5.51 15.09
CA THR A 46 7.48 6.26 15.28
C THR A 46 7.79 7.13 14.06
N ALA A 47 7.73 6.56 12.86
CA ALA A 47 7.92 7.26 11.59
C ALA A 47 6.89 8.39 11.42
N ALA A 48 5.60 8.10 11.63
CA ALA A 48 4.52 9.08 11.52
C ALA A 48 4.71 10.26 12.48
N ARG A 49 5.13 10.00 13.73
CA ARG A 49 5.41 11.06 14.70
C ARG A 49 6.60 11.93 14.28
N ALA A 50 7.66 11.32 13.76
CA ALA A 50 8.85 12.04 13.33
C ALA A 50 8.55 12.96 12.13
N LEU A 51 7.83 12.44 11.13
CA LEU A 51 7.42 13.20 9.95
C LEU A 51 6.48 14.36 10.31
N ALA A 52 5.49 14.14 11.18
CA ALA A 52 4.61 15.21 11.65
C ALA A 52 5.36 16.31 12.42
N ALA A 53 6.40 15.94 13.17
CA ALA A 53 7.25 16.90 13.85
C ALA A 53 8.11 17.71 12.86
N LEU A 54 8.60 17.09 11.77
CA LEU A 54 9.33 17.80 10.71
C LEU A 54 8.47 18.85 10.01
N GLU A 55 7.21 18.54 9.70
CA GLU A 55 6.24 19.47 9.12
C GLU A 55 6.02 20.69 10.03
N THR A 56 5.92 20.46 11.34
CA THR A 56 5.78 21.54 12.35
C THR A 56 7.03 22.43 12.41
N VAL A 57 8.23 21.86 12.25
CA VAL A 57 9.50 22.60 12.27
C VAL A 57 9.73 23.36 10.95
N GLU A 58 9.09 22.94 9.85
CA GLU A 58 9.20 23.54 8.53
C GLU A 58 8.31 24.78 8.31
N GLU A 59 7.30 25.00 9.15
CA GLU A 59 6.50 26.23 9.13
C GLU A 59 7.03 27.32 10.09
N PRO A 60 7.90 28.25 9.64
CA PRO A 60 8.10 29.52 10.34
C PRO A 60 7.01 30.50 9.86
N VAL A 61 5.79 30.36 10.35
CA VAL A 61 4.78 31.39 10.10
C VAL A 61 5.18 32.67 10.83
N LEU A 62 5.44 33.72 10.05
CA LEU A 62 5.45 35.12 10.48
C LEU A 62 4.27 35.40 11.43
N GLY A 63 4.55 35.64 12.72
CA GLY A 63 3.57 36.23 13.64
C GLY A 63 3.55 35.59 15.03
N ALA A 64 4.16 36.28 16.00
CA ALA A 64 3.96 35.99 17.40
C ALA A 64 2.53 36.36 17.84
N ALA A 65 1.83 35.46 18.55
CA ALA A 65 1.24 35.73 19.87
C ALA A 65 0.32 34.59 20.38
N THR A 66 0.57 34.21 21.63
CA THR A 66 -0.30 33.53 22.63
C THR A 66 -0.66 32.06 22.43
N ALA A 67 -0.12 31.23 23.34
CA ALA A 67 -0.54 29.86 23.58
C ALA A 67 -1.51 29.76 24.78
N LYS A 68 -2.59 28.96 24.64
CA LYS A 68 -3.14 27.96 25.61
C LYS A 68 -4.58 27.48 25.21
N PRO A 69 -5.12 26.35 25.72
CA PRO A 69 -4.67 24.96 25.52
C PRO A 69 -5.82 23.98 25.12
N ARG A 70 -5.44 22.82 24.53
CA ARG A 70 -6.11 21.49 24.53
C ARG A 70 -7.66 21.44 24.55
N ARG A 71 -8.29 21.37 23.38
CA ARG A 71 -9.53 20.58 23.16
C ARG A 71 -9.83 20.36 21.67
N SER A 72 -9.51 19.14 21.19
CA SER A 72 -10.23 18.38 20.14
C SER A 72 -9.31 17.35 19.45
N ARG A 73 -8.66 16.49 20.24
CA ARG A 73 -8.00 15.27 19.72
C ARG A 73 -9.01 14.20 19.24
N ALA A 74 -10.14 14.60 18.66
CA ALA A 74 -11.27 13.72 18.37
C ALA A 74 -11.76 13.77 16.91
N ARG A 75 -11.12 14.53 16.00
CA ARG A 75 -11.63 14.67 14.62
C ARG A 75 -10.59 14.68 13.50
N VAL A 76 -9.31 14.36 13.76
CA VAL A 76 -8.29 14.31 12.69
C VAL A 76 -7.67 12.91 12.54
N ALA A 77 -8.35 11.89 13.06
CA ALA A 77 -8.10 10.49 12.71
C ALA A 77 -8.75 10.12 11.37
N ALA A 78 -8.73 11.04 10.38
CA ALA A 78 -9.48 10.89 9.12
C ALA A 78 -8.59 10.88 7.86
N TYR A 79 -7.29 11.17 7.94
CA TYR A 79 -6.44 11.25 6.74
C TYR A 79 -5.14 10.44 6.78
N ALA A 80 -4.94 9.58 7.80
CA ALA A 80 -3.76 8.72 7.88
C ALA A 80 -3.92 7.35 7.14
N LEU A 81 -4.92 7.23 6.24
CA LEU A 81 -5.18 6.01 5.45
C LEU A 81 -4.87 6.16 3.96
N ALA A 82 -4.25 7.27 3.52
CA ALA A 82 -3.93 7.51 2.11
C ALA A 82 -2.49 7.12 1.70
N GLY A 83 -1.60 6.79 2.65
CA GLY A 83 -0.18 6.54 2.37
C GLY A 83 0.18 5.10 1.99
N ILE A 84 -0.67 4.11 2.27
CA ILE A 84 -0.30 2.69 2.16
C ILE A 84 -0.49 2.16 0.72
N ALA A 85 -1.35 2.79 -0.10
CA ALA A 85 -1.63 2.32 -1.46
C ALA A 85 -0.47 2.55 -2.46
N ALA A 86 0.49 3.43 -2.14
CA ALA A 86 1.61 3.74 -3.05
C ALA A 86 2.78 2.75 -2.93
N VAL A 87 2.96 2.07 -1.79
CA VAL A 87 4.08 1.12 -1.59
C VAL A 87 3.76 -0.26 -2.16
N VAL A 88 2.49 -0.68 -2.11
CA VAL A 88 2.05 -1.97 -2.68
C VAL A 88 2.19 -1.99 -4.21
N ALA A 89 2.11 -0.83 -4.88
CA ALA A 89 2.26 -0.72 -6.33
C ALA A 89 3.70 -0.96 -6.83
N ALA A 90 4.73 -0.74 -6.01
CA ALA A 90 6.12 -0.94 -6.39
C ALA A 90 6.61 -2.38 -6.16
N ALA A 91 6.00 -3.13 -5.22
CA ALA A 91 6.39 -4.51 -4.91
C ALA A 91 5.83 -5.54 -5.91
N VAL A 92 4.73 -5.24 -6.62
CA VAL A 92 4.11 -6.14 -7.59
C VAL A 92 4.80 -6.08 -8.98
N LEU A 93 5.78 -5.19 -9.17
CA LEU A 93 6.52 -5.03 -10.43
C LEU A 93 7.92 -5.65 -10.42
N LEU A 94 8.19 -6.61 -9.54
CA LEU A 94 9.36 -7.48 -9.66
C LEU A 94 8.88 -8.91 -9.91
N PRO A 95 8.98 -9.42 -11.15
CA PRO A 95 8.85 -10.85 -11.38
C PRO A 95 10.07 -11.50 -10.75
N LEU A 96 9.94 -11.93 -9.49
CA LEU A 96 10.87 -12.88 -8.91
C LEU A 96 10.59 -14.21 -9.58
N SER A 97 11.25 -14.39 -10.73
CA SER A 97 11.52 -15.69 -11.34
C SER A 97 12.24 -16.56 -10.31
N VAL A 98 11.47 -17.25 -9.48
CA VAL A 98 11.94 -18.39 -8.69
C VAL A 98 12.19 -19.50 -9.70
N VAL A 99 13.40 -19.52 -10.24
CA VAL A 99 13.95 -20.71 -10.87
C VAL A 99 14.17 -21.71 -9.74
N ASP A 100 13.38 -22.78 -9.71
CA ASP A 100 13.72 -23.99 -8.97
C ASP A 100 15.14 -24.40 -9.38
N ARG A 101 16.07 -24.41 -8.42
CA ARG A 101 17.44 -24.86 -8.64
C ARG A 101 17.46 -26.38 -8.46
N PRO A 102 17.49 -27.21 -9.52
CA PRO A 102 17.84 -28.60 -9.35
C PRO A 102 19.30 -28.72 -8.92
N THR A 103 19.51 -29.50 -7.88
CA THR A 103 20.79 -29.90 -7.33
C THR A 103 21.56 -30.73 -8.36
N GLY A 104 22.67 -30.18 -8.85
CA GLY A 104 23.73 -30.92 -9.54
C GLY A 104 23.61 -30.95 -11.07
N GLY A 105 24.53 -30.26 -11.75
CA GLY A 105 24.71 -30.41 -13.20
C GLY A 105 25.63 -29.35 -13.76
N PHE A 106 26.76 -29.76 -14.32
CA PHE A 106 27.80 -28.90 -14.87
C PHE A 106 27.30 -28.00 -16.01
N VAL A 107 27.92 -26.83 -16.13
CA VAL A 107 27.76 -25.86 -17.22
C VAL A 107 28.18 -26.49 -18.55
N THR A 108 27.22 -26.91 -19.37
CA THR A 108 27.39 -27.03 -20.83
C THR A 108 26.08 -26.78 -21.58
N GLY A 109 26.01 -25.65 -22.29
CA GLY A 109 25.34 -25.52 -23.59
C GLY A 109 23.81 -25.63 -23.70
N ASN A 110 23.25 -24.63 -24.40
CA ASN A 110 22.10 -24.67 -25.31
C ASN A 110 20.65 -24.40 -24.82
N GLU A 111 20.19 -23.20 -25.22
CA GLU A 111 18.91 -22.80 -25.86
C GLU A 111 17.60 -23.40 -25.38
N ILE A 112 16.68 -22.54 -24.93
CA ILE A 112 15.26 -22.86 -24.86
C ILE A 112 14.48 -21.75 -25.54
N GLY A 113 13.78 -22.13 -26.61
CA GLY A 113 13.01 -21.24 -27.47
C GLY A 113 11.96 -20.44 -26.71
N ALA A 114 11.98 -19.13 -26.92
CA ALA A 114 10.88 -18.25 -26.61
C ALA A 114 9.69 -18.59 -27.53
N SER A 115 8.86 -19.55 -27.13
CA SER A 115 7.47 -19.55 -27.57
C SER A 115 6.76 -18.40 -26.85
N ALA A 116 6.76 -17.23 -27.47
CA ALA A 116 5.93 -16.12 -27.06
C ALA A 116 4.45 -16.55 -27.21
N ALA A 117 3.81 -16.86 -26.09
CA ALA A 117 2.36 -16.97 -26.05
C ALA A 117 1.75 -15.59 -26.43
N PRO A 118 0.66 -15.54 -27.20
CA PRO A 118 -0.02 -14.28 -27.48
C PRO A 118 -0.47 -13.63 -26.17
N PRO A 119 -0.38 -12.29 -26.03
CA PRO A 119 -0.81 -11.62 -24.80
C PRO A 119 -2.29 -11.94 -24.53
N PRO A 120 -2.69 -12.13 -23.26
CA PRO A 120 -4.10 -12.33 -22.94
C PRO A 120 -4.90 -11.13 -23.43
N THR A 121 -6.00 -11.39 -24.15
CA THR A 121 -6.88 -10.36 -24.73
C THR A 121 -7.66 -9.58 -23.67
N GLN A 122 -7.62 -10.05 -22.41
CA GLN A 122 -8.26 -9.42 -21.27
C GLN A 122 -7.20 -9.09 -20.21
N PRO A 123 -7.34 -7.95 -19.50
CA PRO A 123 -6.50 -7.67 -18.35
C PRO A 123 -6.67 -8.77 -17.30
N PRO A 124 -5.59 -9.11 -16.55
CA PRO A 124 -5.69 -10.07 -15.46
C PRO A 124 -6.65 -9.57 -14.39
N LEU A 125 -7.29 -10.50 -13.70
CA LEU A 125 -8.31 -10.23 -12.68
C LEU A 125 -7.77 -9.33 -11.56
N GLU A 126 -6.52 -9.55 -11.16
CA GLU A 126 -5.79 -8.74 -10.18
C GLU A 126 -5.64 -7.28 -10.62
N ALA A 127 -5.36 -7.03 -11.90
CA ALA A 127 -5.26 -5.66 -12.42
C ALA A 127 -6.61 -4.95 -12.41
N LEU A 128 -7.72 -5.66 -12.64
CA LEU A 128 -9.07 -5.10 -12.50
C LEU A 128 -9.39 -4.78 -11.04
N TRP A 129 -9.00 -5.64 -10.11
CA TRP A 129 -9.16 -5.40 -8.67
C TRP A 129 -8.38 -4.17 -8.20
N VAL A 130 -7.10 -4.08 -8.55
CA VAL A 130 -6.25 -2.93 -8.22
C VAL A 130 -6.82 -1.65 -8.84
N ARG A 131 -7.27 -1.71 -10.10
CA ARG A 131 -7.90 -0.56 -10.77
C ARG A 131 -9.15 -0.09 -10.04
N ALA A 132 -10.05 -0.99 -9.64
CA ALA A 132 -11.26 -0.64 -8.91
C ALA A 132 -10.94 0.04 -7.57
N ASN A 133 -9.93 -0.44 -6.85
CA ASN A 133 -9.48 0.16 -5.60
C ASN A 133 -8.89 1.56 -5.81
N ILE A 134 -8.06 1.75 -6.83
CA ILE A 134 -7.51 3.07 -7.18
C ILE A 134 -8.63 4.04 -7.57
N GLN A 135 -9.60 3.60 -8.35
CA GLN A 135 -10.74 4.43 -8.73
C GLN A 135 -11.52 4.87 -7.49
N LEU A 136 -11.83 3.94 -6.57
CA LEU A 136 -12.65 4.24 -5.40
C LEU A 136 -11.94 5.07 -4.33
N HIS A 137 -10.64 4.80 -4.09
CA HIS A 137 -9.91 5.37 -2.97
C HIS A 137 -8.85 6.39 -3.37
N GLY A 138 -8.30 6.28 -4.58
CA GLY A 138 -7.26 7.20 -5.08
C GLY A 138 -7.81 8.32 -5.95
N LEU A 139 -8.90 8.07 -6.69
CA LEU A 139 -9.49 9.03 -7.62
C LEU A 139 -10.87 9.54 -7.17
N ASP A 140 -11.41 9.04 -6.06
CA ASP A 140 -12.77 9.29 -5.57
C ASP A 140 -13.83 9.14 -6.69
N ASP A 141 -13.64 8.17 -7.57
CA ASP A 141 -14.51 7.82 -8.71
C ASP A 141 -15.28 6.53 -8.43
N PRO A 142 -16.37 6.59 -7.63
CA PRO A 142 -17.18 5.41 -7.31
C PRO A 142 -17.87 4.82 -8.54
N ALA A 143 -18.25 5.66 -9.51
CA ALA A 143 -18.90 5.21 -10.74
C ALA A 143 -17.94 4.39 -11.63
N GLY A 144 -16.70 4.87 -11.79
CA GLY A 144 -15.66 4.13 -12.50
C GLY A 144 -15.27 2.84 -11.79
N ALA A 145 -15.22 2.83 -10.46
CA ALA A 145 -14.96 1.63 -9.67
C ALA A 145 -16.06 0.58 -9.88
N LEU A 146 -17.34 0.97 -9.85
CA LEU A 146 -18.48 0.07 -10.09
C LEU A 146 -18.43 -0.56 -11.49
N ALA A 147 -18.11 0.21 -12.51
CA ALA A 147 -17.98 -0.31 -13.87
C ALA A 147 -16.85 -1.36 -13.99
N THR A 148 -15.76 -1.19 -13.24
CA THR A 148 -14.65 -2.16 -13.18
C THR A 148 -15.06 -3.42 -12.40
N LEU A 149 -15.76 -3.27 -11.26
CA LEU A 149 -16.24 -4.39 -10.45
C LEU A 149 -17.29 -5.24 -11.19
N ASP A 150 -18.19 -4.61 -11.94
CA ASP A 150 -19.15 -5.33 -12.78
C ASP A 150 -18.45 -6.11 -13.90
N ARG A 151 -17.31 -5.63 -14.41
CA ARG A 151 -16.50 -6.40 -15.35
C ARG A 151 -15.88 -7.62 -14.69
N MET A 152 -15.44 -7.54 -13.44
CA MET A 152 -14.93 -8.68 -12.69
C MET A 152 -16.00 -9.73 -12.43
N ARG A 153 -17.23 -9.32 -12.05
CA ARG A 153 -18.36 -10.24 -11.84
C ARG A 153 -18.77 -11.05 -13.06
N ARG A 154 -18.52 -10.53 -14.26
CA ARG A 154 -18.84 -11.21 -15.53
C ARG A 154 -17.80 -12.23 -15.94
N ARG A 155 -16.72 -12.39 -15.17
CA ARG A 155 -15.69 -13.38 -15.45
C ARG A 155 -15.99 -14.69 -14.74
N ASP A 156 -15.70 -15.79 -15.42
CA ASP A 156 -15.93 -17.14 -14.91
C ASP A 156 -14.78 -17.65 -14.01
N ASP A 157 -13.69 -16.89 -13.89
CA ASP A 157 -12.50 -17.23 -13.10
C ASP A 157 -12.52 -16.63 -11.67
N LEU A 158 -13.68 -16.16 -11.21
CA LEU A 158 -13.85 -15.54 -9.91
C LEU A 158 -13.99 -16.61 -8.81
N THR A 159 -13.10 -16.58 -7.81
CA THR A 159 -13.24 -17.45 -6.63
C THR A 159 -14.40 -16.96 -5.75
N PRO A 160 -15.06 -17.83 -4.95
CA PRO A 160 -16.17 -17.44 -4.09
C PRO A 160 -15.81 -16.31 -3.10
N THR A 161 -14.61 -16.39 -2.51
CA THR A 161 -14.10 -15.36 -1.60
C THR A 161 -13.93 -14.02 -2.31
N LEU A 162 -13.36 -14.02 -3.51
CA LEU A 162 -13.15 -12.80 -4.28
C LEU A 162 -14.48 -12.22 -4.79
N ALA A 163 -15.44 -13.07 -5.15
CA ALA A 163 -16.80 -12.64 -5.49
C ALA A 163 -17.46 -11.89 -4.33
N GLN A 164 -17.35 -12.42 -3.11
CA GLN A 164 -17.84 -11.74 -1.90
C GLN A 164 -17.13 -10.38 -1.69
N GLN A 165 -15.82 -10.32 -1.86
CA GLN A 165 -15.05 -9.07 -1.72
C GLN A 165 -15.44 -8.03 -2.79
N VAL A 166 -15.67 -8.46 -4.03
CA VAL A 166 -16.18 -7.60 -5.11
C VAL A 166 -17.57 -7.06 -4.76
N ASP A 167 -18.43 -7.87 -4.15
CA ASP A 167 -19.76 -7.47 -3.71
C ASP A 167 -19.73 -6.45 -2.58
N GLU A 168 -18.89 -6.67 -1.58
CA GLU A 168 -18.66 -5.74 -0.48
C GLU A 168 -18.11 -4.40 -0.99
N LEU A 169 -17.09 -4.42 -1.84
CA LEU A 169 -16.50 -3.20 -2.40
C LEU A 169 -17.48 -2.43 -3.29
N ALA A 170 -18.32 -3.14 -4.05
CA ALA A 170 -19.38 -2.52 -4.84
C ALA A 170 -20.47 -1.89 -3.95
N ALA A 171 -20.76 -2.45 -2.78
CA ALA A 171 -21.68 -1.85 -1.84
C ALA A 171 -21.13 -0.53 -1.28
N VAL A 172 -19.84 -0.49 -0.94
CA VAL A 172 -19.15 0.74 -0.51
C VAL A 172 -19.15 1.79 -1.62
N ALA A 173 -18.83 1.40 -2.86
CA ALA A 173 -18.82 2.33 -3.99
C ALA A 173 -20.22 2.94 -4.25
N ARG A 174 -21.29 2.13 -4.19
CA ARG A 174 -22.67 2.63 -4.27
C ARG A 174 -23.01 3.62 -3.15
N GLN A 175 -22.66 3.28 -1.92
CA GLN A 175 -22.91 4.17 -0.78
C GLN A 175 -22.21 5.54 -0.93
N ARG A 176 -21.00 5.57 -1.51
CA ARG A 176 -20.29 6.83 -1.78
C ARG A 176 -20.89 7.61 -2.95
N GLN A 177 -21.39 6.92 -3.97
CA GLN A 177 -22.08 7.56 -5.10
C GLN A 177 -23.39 8.24 -4.67
N ASP A 178 -24.11 7.62 -3.73
CA ASP A 178 -25.40 8.11 -3.23
C ASP A 178 -25.27 9.08 -2.03
N GLY A 179 -24.05 9.24 -1.49
CA GLY A 179 -23.77 10.20 -0.43
C GLY A 179 -23.90 11.65 -0.95
N PRO A 180 -24.37 12.61 -0.12
CA PRO A 180 -24.36 14.00 -0.52
C PRO A 180 -22.91 14.43 -0.76
N GLY A 181 -22.59 14.77 -2.02
CA GLY A 181 -21.32 15.44 -2.33
C GLY A 181 -21.18 16.70 -1.45
N PRO A 182 -19.94 17.07 -1.09
CA PRO A 182 -19.69 18.21 -0.21
C PRO A 182 -20.32 19.52 -0.73
#